data_AF-A0A553RAF2-F1
#
_entry.id   AF-A0A553RAF2-F1
#
_cell.length_a   1.000
_cell.length_b   1.000
_cell.length_c   1.000
_cell.angle_alpha   90.00
_cell.angle_beta   90.00
_cell.angle_gamma   90.00
#
_symmetry.space_group_name_H-M   'P 1'
#
loop_
_entity.id
_entity.type
_entity.pdbx_description
1 polymer ?
#
loop_
_entity_poly.entity_id
_entity_poly.type
_entity_poly.pdbx_seq_one_letter_code
_entity_poly.pdbx_strand_id
1 'polypeptide(L)'
;MLLCLYLPEYSPTGFSRQIIQILKDHNVQYSSFDILSDEDVRQGLKTYSNWPTYPQVYVNGELIGGLDIVKEMVESGELENTFPKSVSLENRLKSLINKSPVMLFMKGNKEVSELFVSLLLLL
;
A
#
# COMPACT_ATOMS: atom_id res chain seq x y z
N MET A 1 -5.61 1.82 -1.46
CA MET A 1 -5.75 0.81 -2.54
C MET A 1 -5.53 1.56 -3.83
N LEU A 2 -4.42 1.34 -4.50
CA LEU A 2 -4.15 1.92 -5.81
C LEU A 2 -4.91 1.08 -6.83
N LEU A 3 -5.65 1.68 -7.74
CA LEU A 3 -6.31 0.93 -8.80
C LEU A 3 -5.54 1.17 -10.09
N CYS A 4 -4.56 0.30 -10.33
CA CYS A 4 -3.58 0.46 -11.39
C CYS A 4 -3.56 -0.83 -12.22
N LEU A 5 -3.67 -0.65 -13.53
CA LEU A 5 -3.50 -1.70 -14.54
C LEU A 5 -2.17 -2.41 -14.30
N TYR A 6 -2.20 -3.69 -13.98
CA TYR A 6 -0.98 -4.49 -13.89
C TYR A 6 -1.12 -5.72 -14.79
N LEU A 7 -0.49 -5.67 -15.96
CA LEU A 7 -0.13 -6.84 -16.73
C LEU A 7 1.39 -6.81 -16.95
N PRO A 8 2.14 -7.88 -16.63
CA PRO A 8 3.55 -7.99 -17.00
C PRO A 8 3.74 -8.11 -18.53
N GLU A 9 2.68 -8.41 -19.30
CA GLU A 9 2.75 -8.58 -20.76
C GLU A 9 2.18 -7.42 -21.59
N TYR A 10 1.56 -6.42 -20.95
CA TYR A 10 1.15 -5.18 -21.61
C TYR A 10 1.78 -4.01 -20.89
N SER A 11 2.73 -3.34 -21.56
CA SER A 11 3.40 -2.13 -21.06
C SER A 11 2.36 -1.21 -20.39
N PRO A 12 2.50 -0.86 -19.09
CA PRO A 12 1.56 0.04 -18.45
C PRO A 12 1.46 1.30 -19.30
N THR A 13 0.23 1.73 -19.61
CA THR A 13 -0.02 3.03 -20.25
C THR A 13 0.77 4.10 -19.50
N GLY A 14 1.32 5.09 -20.21
CA GLY A 14 2.29 6.04 -19.66
C GLY A 14 1.86 6.69 -18.33
N PHE A 15 0.56 6.85 -18.10
CA PHE A 15 -0.01 7.37 -16.86
C PHE A 15 0.16 6.45 -15.64
N SER A 16 -0.11 5.15 -15.80
CA SER A 16 -0.02 4.15 -14.72
C SER A 16 1.43 4.00 -14.25
N ARG A 17 2.38 3.97 -15.21
CA ARG A 17 3.82 3.90 -14.91
C ARG A 17 4.30 5.12 -14.13
N GLN A 18 3.83 6.32 -14.49
CA GLN A 18 4.18 7.55 -13.78
C GLN A 18 3.68 7.56 -12.34
N ILE A 19 2.43 7.15 -12.09
CA ILE A 19 1.92 7.02 -10.71
C ILE A 19 2.76 6.05 -9.89
N ILE A 20 3.05 4.87 -10.44
CA ILE A 20 3.86 3.85 -9.74
C ILE A 20 5.24 4.41 -9.38
N GLN A 21 5.85 5.16 -10.30
CA GLN A 21 7.15 5.78 -10.08
C GLN A 21 7.08 6.84 -8.96
N ILE A 22 6.09 7.73 -8.99
CA ILE A 22 5.88 8.74 -7.93
C ILE A 22 5.72 8.06 -6.57
N LEU A 23 4.84 7.07 -6.45
CA LEU A 23 4.62 6.40 -5.17
C LEU A 23 5.87 5.70 -4.65
N LYS A 24 6.68 5.14 -5.55
CA LYS A 24 7.96 4.51 -5.21
C LYS A 24 8.98 5.53 -4.72
N ASP A 25 9.12 6.64 -5.43
CA ASP A 25 10.09 7.70 -5.10
C ASP A 25 9.77 8.35 -3.74
N HIS A 26 8.49 8.42 -3.39
CA HIS A 26 8.00 8.92 -2.12
C HIS A 26 7.84 7.83 -1.03
N ASN A 27 8.33 6.61 -1.27
CA ASN A 27 8.28 5.48 -0.32
C ASN A 27 6.88 5.16 0.23
N VAL A 28 5.86 5.40 -0.59
CA VAL A 28 4.46 5.15 -0.25
C VAL A 28 4.17 3.65 -0.37
N GLN A 29 3.55 3.08 0.67
CA GLN A 29 3.04 1.71 0.59
C GLN A 29 1.68 1.70 -0.10
N TYR A 30 1.53 0.84 -1.10
CA TYR A 30 0.26 0.68 -1.80
C TYR A 30 0.05 -0.78 -2.22
N SER A 31 -1.22 -1.16 -2.37
CA SER A 31 -1.65 -2.34 -3.11
C SER A 31 -2.20 -1.90 -4.47
N SER A 32 -2.14 -2.75 -5.49
CA SER A 32 -2.77 -2.50 -6.79
C SER A 32 -3.94 -3.45 -7.07
N PHE A 33 -4.93 -3.00 -7.82
CA PHE A 33 -5.99 -3.84 -8.40
C PHE A 33 -6.05 -3.64 -9.92
N ASP A 34 -6.09 -4.74 -10.67
CA ASP A 34 -6.21 -4.73 -12.13
C ASP A 34 -7.68 -4.69 -12.56
N ILE A 35 -8.14 -3.52 -13.00
CA ILE A 35 -9.51 -3.34 -13.48
C ILE A 35 -9.84 -4.03 -14.79
N LEU A 36 -8.85 -4.56 -15.53
CA LEU A 36 -9.14 -5.34 -16.72
C LEU A 36 -9.56 -6.78 -16.37
N SER A 37 -9.25 -7.22 -15.15
CA SER A 37 -9.65 -8.55 -14.66
C SER A 37 -11.13 -8.63 -14.26
N ASP A 38 -11.78 -7.49 -14.03
CA ASP A 38 -13.17 -7.40 -13.56
C ASP A 38 -13.85 -6.13 -14.12
N GLU A 39 -14.69 -6.31 -15.14
CA GLU A 39 -15.37 -5.21 -15.84
C GLU A 39 -16.47 -4.57 -14.99
N ASP A 40 -17.12 -5.33 -14.09
CA ASP A 40 -18.15 -4.80 -13.19
C ASP A 40 -17.50 -3.85 -12.17
N VAL A 41 -16.37 -4.24 -11.59
CA VAL A 41 -15.57 -3.37 -10.73
C VAL A 41 -15.08 -2.15 -11.50
N ARG A 42 -14.62 -2.32 -12.75
CA ARG A 42 -14.14 -1.21 -13.58
C ARG A 42 -15.19 -0.14 -13.83
N GLN A 43 -16.40 -0.54 -14.23
CA GLN A 43 -17.49 0.41 -14.49
C GLN A 43 -18.07 0.93 -13.18
N GLY A 44 -18.28 0.05 -12.21
CA GLY A 44 -18.80 0.38 -10.89
C GLY A 44 -17.97 1.44 -10.17
N LEU A 45 -16.64 1.36 -10.23
CA LEU A 45 -15.78 2.35 -9.58
C LEU A 45 -15.85 3.74 -10.20
N LYS A 46 -16.01 3.86 -11.53
CA LYS A 46 -16.23 5.18 -12.16
C LYS A 46 -17.49 5.85 -11.65
N THR A 47 -18.57 5.08 -11.50
CA THR A 47 -19.85 5.57 -10.99
C THR A 47 -19.77 5.87 -9.49
N TYR A 48 -19.23 4.94 -8.70
CA TYR A 48 -19.11 5.08 -7.25
C TYR A 48 -18.30 6.32 -6.86
N SER A 49 -17.18 6.54 -7.54
CA SER A 49 -16.25 7.62 -7.23
C SER A 49 -16.59 8.93 -7.94
N ASN A 50 -17.62 8.92 -8.79
CA ASN A 50 -17.92 10.00 -9.73
C ASN A 50 -16.68 10.49 -10.51
N TRP A 51 -15.83 9.55 -10.95
CA TRP A 51 -14.56 9.85 -11.62
C TRP A 51 -14.43 9.08 -12.93
N PRO A 52 -14.28 9.75 -14.08
CA PRO A 52 -14.46 9.11 -15.38
C PRO A 52 -13.27 8.27 -15.86
N THR A 53 -12.07 8.48 -15.31
CA THR A 53 -10.81 7.99 -15.87
C THR A 53 -10.01 7.11 -14.90
N TYR A 54 -9.03 6.39 -15.45
CA TYR A 54 -8.01 5.67 -14.70
C TYR A 54 -6.62 6.21 -15.09
N PRO A 55 -5.60 6.11 -14.21
CA PRO A 55 -5.62 5.49 -12.88
C PRO A 55 -6.39 6.29 -11.83
N GLN A 56 -6.93 5.60 -10.81
CA GLN A 56 -7.56 6.22 -9.63
C GLN A 56 -6.75 5.87 -8.37
N VAL A 57 -6.49 6.88 -7.54
CA VAL A 57 -5.71 6.74 -6.31
C VAL A 57 -6.61 6.93 -5.10
N TYR A 58 -6.66 5.92 -4.23
CA TYR A 58 -7.40 5.98 -2.97
C TYR A 58 -6.47 5.88 -1.77
N VAL A 59 -6.67 6.78 -0.81
CA VAL A 59 -5.99 6.82 0.48
C VAL A 59 -7.05 6.71 1.57
N ASN A 60 -6.88 5.75 2.49
CA ASN A 60 -7.82 5.51 3.60
C ASN A 60 -9.29 5.35 3.17
N GLY A 61 -9.55 4.87 1.95
CA GLY A 61 -10.89 4.66 1.40
C GLY A 61 -11.46 5.86 0.64
N GLU A 62 -10.76 6.99 0.62
CA GLU A 62 -11.19 8.21 -0.07
C GLU A 62 -10.44 8.38 -1.40
N LEU A 63 -11.17 8.81 -2.44
CA LEU A 63 -10.57 9.12 -3.75
C LEU A 63 -9.75 10.41 -3.62
N ILE A 64 -8.46 10.31 -3.92
CA ILE A 64 -7.55 11.46 -4.05
C ILE A 64 -7.64 12.03 -5.48
N GLY A 65 -7.64 11.16 -6.49
CA GLY A 65 -7.74 11.57 -7.89
C GLY A 65 -6.93 10.71 -8.85
N GLY A 66 -6.59 11.29 -10.01
CA GLY A 66 -5.73 10.70 -11.05
C GLY A 66 -4.27 11.18 -10.98
N LEU A 67 -3.50 10.94 -12.05
CA LEU A 67 -2.07 11.28 -12.09
C LEU A 67 -1.79 12.76 -11.88
N ASP A 68 -2.55 13.65 -12.53
CA ASP A 68 -2.25 15.07 -12.54
C ASP A 68 -2.41 15.68 -11.14
N ILE A 69 -3.47 15.31 -10.41
CA ILE A 69 -3.66 15.69 -9.00
C ILE A 69 -2.51 15.17 -8.14
N VAL A 70 -2.10 13.91 -8.33
CA VAL A 70 -0.97 13.36 -7.57
C VAL A 70 0.33 14.12 -7.84
N LYS A 71 0.56 14.57 -9.08
CA LYS A 71 1.72 15.43 -9.41
C LYS A 71 1.62 16.79 -8.73
N GLU A 72 0.45 17.42 -8.75
CA GLU A 72 0.22 18.69 -8.04
C GLU A 72 0.49 18.54 -6.53
N MET A 73 0.07 17.42 -5.92
CA MET A 73 0.37 17.12 -4.52
C MET A 73 1.86 16.89 -4.24
N VAL A 74 2.62 16.39 -5.21
CA VAL A 74 4.09 16.30 -5.11
C VAL A 74 4.69 17.71 -5.13
N GLU A 75 4.26 18.55 -6.06
CA GLU A 75 4.76 19.93 -6.21
C GLU A 75 4.41 20.81 -5.01
N SER A 76 3.23 20.62 -4.42
CA SER A 76 2.79 21.34 -3.21
C SER A 76 3.39 20.79 -1.91
N GLY A 77 3.98 19.59 -1.94
CA GLY A 77 4.46 18.86 -0.76
C GLY A 77 3.36 18.23 0.09
N GLU A 78 2.10 18.31 -0.34
CA GLU A 78 0.94 17.74 0.36
C GLU A 78 0.96 16.20 0.39
N LEU A 79 1.56 15.57 -0.62
CA LEU A 79 1.64 14.11 -0.73
C LEU A 79 2.23 13.47 0.53
N GLU A 80 3.25 14.09 1.13
CA GLU A 80 3.99 13.57 2.29
C GLU A 80 3.13 13.44 3.56
N ASN A 81 2.06 14.25 3.66
CA ASN A 81 1.14 14.25 4.79
C ASN A 81 -0.08 13.37 4.53
N THR A 82 -0.50 13.28 3.27
CA THR A 82 -1.69 12.53 2.89
C THR A 82 -1.40 11.04 2.76
N PHE A 83 -0.25 10.66 2.21
CA PHE A 83 0.03 9.25 1.90
C PHE A 83 0.79 8.55 3.03
N PRO A 84 0.34 7.36 3.45
CA PRO A 84 1.05 6.59 4.47
C PRO A 84 2.41 6.12 3.93
N LYS A 85 3.47 6.60 4.57
CA LYS A 85 4.84 6.18 4.28
C LYS A 85 5.08 4.76 4.76
N SER A 86 5.92 4.04 4.03
CA SER A 86 6.51 2.82 4.57
C SER A 86 7.27 3.15 5.85
N VAL A 87 6.97 2.45 6.94
CA VAL A 87 7.86 2.48 8.10
C VAL A 87 9.13 1.76 7.66
N SER A 88 10.23 2.50 7.49
CA SER A 88 11.50 1.92 7.08
C SER A 88 11.87 0.76 8.02
N LEU A 89 12.50 -0.29 7.47
CA LEU A 89 12.98 -1.40 8.29
C LEU A 89 13.85 -0.88 9.43
N GLU A 90 14.69 0.12 9.16
CA GLU A 90 15.51 0.78 10.17
C GLU A 90 14.67 1.38 11.31
N ASN A 91 13.59 2.10 11.01
CA ASN A 91 12.70 2.67 12.02
C ASN A 91 11.98 1.57 12.82
N ARG A 92 11.56 0.49 12.16
CA ARG A 92 10.96 -0.68 12.83
C ARG A 92 11.96 -1.35 13.77
N LEU A 93 13.20 -1.55 13.32
CA LEU A 93 14.27 -2.13 14.12
C LEU A 93 14.63 -1.22 15.30
N LYS A 94 14.78 0.09 15.08
CA LYS A 94 15.02 1.07 16.15
C LYS A 94 13.90 1.04 17.20
N SER A 95 12.63 1.01 16.76
CA SER A 95 11.49 0.92 17.67
C SER A 95 11.51 -0.39 18.49
N LEU A 96 11.86 -1.51 17.86
CA LEU A 96 11.95 -2.81 18.54
C LEU A 96 13.08 -2.86 19.56
N ILE A 97 14.28 -2.41 19.20
CA ILE A 97 15.46 -2.46 20.08
C ILE A 97 15.24 -1.60 21.34
N ASN A 98 14.56 -0.46 21.20
CA ASN A 98 14.35 0.48 22.30
C ASN A 98 13.05 0.23 23.10
N LYS A 99 12.35 -0.88 22.87
CA LYS A 99 11.06 -1.18 23.50
C LYS A 99 11.18 -1.53 25.01
N SER A 100 12.36 -1.93 25.47
CA SER A 100 12.66 -2.33 26.85
C SER A 100 14.12 -2.01 27.17
N PRO A 101 14.50 -1.75 28.43
CA PRO A 101 15.90 -1.60 28.84
C PRO A 101 16.79 -2.79 28.42
N VAL A 102 16.20 -3.98 28.31
CA VAL A 102 16.85 -5.18 27.78
C VAL A 102 15.90 -5.87 26.80
N MET A 103 16.37 -6.06 25.57
CA MET A 103 15.68 -6.81 24.52
C MET A 103 16.52 -8.04 24.14
N LEU A 104 15.90 -9.22 24.13
CA LEU A 104 16.51 -10.48 23.70
C LEU A 104 15.85 -10.95 22.40
N PHE A 105 16.64 -11.14 21.34
CA PHE A 105 16.18 -11.67 20.06
C PHE A 105 16.66 -13.11 19.89
N MET A 106 15.73 -14.07 19.79
CA MET A 106 16.04 -15.50 19.63
C MET A 106 15.29 -16.08 18.44
N LYS A 107 15.85 -17.10 17.80
CA LYS A 107 15.15 -17.89 16.77
C LYS A 107 14.09 -18.75 17.43
N GLY A 108 12.81 -18.44 17.20
CA GLY A 108 11.71 -19.32 17.58
C GLY A 108 11.66 -20.56 16.68
N ASN A 109 11.21 -21.69 17.24
CA ASN A 109 10.80 -22.84 16.45
C ASN A 109 9.27 -22.76 16.21
N LYS A 110 8.84 -22.74 14.94
CA LYS A 110 7.42 -22.65 14.54
C LYS A 110 6.59 -23.80 15.11
N GLU A 111 7.14 -25.02 15.13
CA GLU A 111 6.44 -26.21 15.64
C GLU A 111 6.15 -26.10 17.14
N VAL A 112 7.08 -25.51 17.90
CA VAL A 112 6.93 -25.35 19.35
C VAL A 112 5.91 -24.25 19.67
N SER A 113 5.81 -23.20 18.84
CA SER A 113 4.91 -22.07 19.10
C SER A 113 3.43 -22.41 18.88
N GLU A 114 3.10 -23.29 17.93
CA GLU A 114 1.73 -23.77 17.71
C GLU A 114 1.25 -24.71 18.83
N LEU A 115 2.14 -25.53 19.39
CA LEU A 115 1.86 -26.41 20.53
C LEU A 115 1.51 -25.63 21.80
N PHE A 116 2.19 -24.50 22.08
CA PHE A 116 1.89 -23.66 23.25
C PHE A 116 0.54 -22.94 23.13
N VAL A 117 0.18 -22.50 21.92
CA VAL A 117 -1.15 -21.88 21.67
C VAL A 117 -2.26 -22.92 21.83
N SER A 118 -2.03 -24.15 21.36
CA SER A 118 -2.99 -25.24 21.50
C SER A 118 -3.20 -25.67 22.96
N LEU A 119 -2.14 -25.70 23.77
CA LEU A 119 -2.22 -26.07 25.19
C LEU A 119 -2.93 -25.00 26.05
N LEU A 120 -2.80 -23.72 25.72
CA LEU A 120 -3.45 -22.62 26.44
C LEU A 120 -4.95 -22.48 26.15
N LEU A 121 -5.43 -23.06 25.05
CA LEU A 121 -6.87 -23.13 24.70
C LEU A 121 -7.58 -24.33 25.33
N LEU A 122 -6.83 -25.23 25.97
CA LEU A 122 -7.32 -26.46 26.61
C LEU A 122 -7.31 -26.40 28.15
N LEU A 123 -6.99 -25.23 28.74
CA LEU A 123 -7.09 -24.90 30.16
C LEU A 123 -8.05 -23.74 30.36
#